data_AF-A0A3C0AMT1-F1
#
_entry.id   AF-A0A3C0AMT1-F1
#
_cell.length_a   1.000
_cell.length_b   1.000
_cell.length_c   1.000
_cell.angle_alpha   90.00
_cell.angle_beta   90.00
_cell.angle_gamma   90.00
#
_symmetry.space_group_name_H-M   'P 1'
#
loop_
_entity.id
_entity.type
_entity.pdbx_description
1 polymer ?
#
loop_
_entity_poly.entity_id
_entity_poly.type
_entity_poly.pdbx_seq_one_letter_code
_entity_poly.pdbx_strand_id
1 'polypeptide(L)'
;DSRLYVHTANRQGFYAEIIAADPRSDLTVLTPAQPLSPEYARSLTPIRYGNNIPVKKGQFVIALGNPYAIARDGSPSASWGIISNFHRYPVPIFKHFLNQEIAKEETLHHFGTLLQVDTHL
;
A
#
# COMPACT_ATOMS: atom_id res chain seq x y z
N ASP A 1 14.40 -9.17 15.92
CA ASP A 1 12.97 -8.88 15.95
C ASP A 1 12.65 -7.49 15.48
N SER A 2 12.07 -7.38 14.28
CA SER A 2 11.52 -6.14 13.75
C SER A 2 10.08 -5.99 14.24
N ARG A 3 9.90 -5.39 15.43
CA ARG A 3 8.60 -4.97 15.95
C ARG A 3 8.21 -3.64 15.34
N LEU A 4 6.99 -3.55 14.81
CA LEU A 4 6.43 -2.34 14.23
C LEU A 4 5.40 -1.75 15.19
N TYR A 5 5.34 -0.43 15.30
CA TYR A 5 4.29 0.22 16.09
C TYR A 5 3.20 0.73 15.15
N VAL A 6 1.95 0.33 15.41
CA VAL A 6 0.78 0.68 14.59
C VAL A 6 -0.07 1.68 15.36
N HIS A 7 -0.38 2.81 14.72
CA HIS A 7 -1.37 3.78 15.20
C HIS A 7 -2.70 3.59 14.46
N THR A 8 -3.81 3.60 15.19
CA THR A 8 -5.16 3.42 14.66
C THR A 8 -5.93 4.74 14.66
N ALA A 9 -6.98 4.84 13.85
CA ALA A 9 -7.76 6.08 13.68
C ALA A 9 -8.42 6.60 14.97
N ASN A 10 -8.58 5.77 15.99
CA ASN A 10 -9.06 6.15 17.32
C ASN A 10 -7.94 6.66 18.26
N ARG A 11 -6.77 6.98 17.71
CA ARG A 11 -5.57 7.49 18.41
C ARG A 11 -4.95 6.52 19.42
N GLN A 12 -5.29 5.24 19.33
CA GLN A 12 -4.62 4.18 20.07
C GLN A 12 -3.50 3.56 19.22
N GLY A 13 -2.68 2.71 19.84
CA GLY A 13 -1.64 2.01 19.11
C GLY A 13 -1.20 0.73 19.80
N PHE A 14 -0.55 -0.14 19.04
CA PHE A 14 -0.07 -1.43 19.52
C PHE A 14 1.18 -1.86 18.74
N TYR A 15 1.99 -2.71 19.38
CA TYR A 15 3.08 -3.39 18.68
C TYR A 15 2.55 -4.52 17.81
N ALA A 16 3.04 -4.60 16.59
CA ALA A 16 2.71 -5.62 15.61
C ALA A 16 3.96 -6.35 15.13
N GLU A 17 3.74 -7.57 14.66
CA GLU A 17 4.74 -8.45 14.08
C GLU A 17 4.32 -8.86 12.67
N ILE A 18 5.30 -9.14 11.83
CA ILE A 18 5.09 -9.58 10.44
C ILE A 18 4.78 -11.07 10.46
N ILE A 19 3.62 -11.49 9.93
CA ILE A 19 3.25 -12.91 9.80
C ILE A 19 3.56 -13.48 8.42
N ALA A 20 3.54 -12.63 7.40
CA ALA A 20 3.84 -13.00 6.02
C ALA A 20 4.27 -11.76 5.24
N ALA A 21 5.22 -11.93 4.33
CA ALA A 21 5.62 -10.91 3.37
C ALA A 21 5.78 -11.58 1.99
N ASP A 22 5.26 -10.94 0.96
CA ASP A 22 5.52 -11.30 -0.44
C ASP A 22 6.27 -10.13 -1.08
N PRO A 23 7.62 -10.15 -1.09
CA PRO A 23 8.41 -9.11 -1.72
C PRO A 23 7.96 -8.91 -3.17
N ARG A 24 7.71 -9.98 -3.92
CA ARG A 24 7.35 -9.94 -5.35
C ARG A 24 6.13 -9.05 -5.65
N SER A 25 5.16 -8.95 -4.73
CA SER A 25 3.98 -8.09 -4.88
C SER A 25 4.03 -6.82 -4.02
N ASP A 26 5.12 -6.60 -3.29
CA ASP A 26 5.29 -5.51 -2.32
C ASP A 26 4.18 -5.49 -1.25
N LEU A 27 3.78 -6.67 -0.79
CA LEU A 27 2.72 -6.85 0.23
C LEU A 27 3.27 -7.48 1.50
N THR A 28 2.74 -7.04 2.64
CA THR A 28 3.06 -7.59 3.96
C THR A 28 1.79 -7.64 4.82
N VAL A 29 1.64 -8.72 5.58
CA VAL A 29 0.54 -8.90 6.52
C VAL A 29 1.10 -8.84 7.95
N LEU A 30 0.46 -8.02 8.78
CA LEU A 30 0.84 -7.80 10.17
C LEU A 30 -0.22 -8.36 11.12
N THR A 31 0.22 -8.78 12.30
CA THR A 31 -0.65 -9.17 13.42
C THR A 31 -0.24 -8.41 14.69
N PRO A 32 -1.16 -8.11 15.63
CA PRO A 32 -0.77 -7.63 16.95
C PRO A 32 0.21 -8.61 17.63
N ALA A 33 1.32 -8.10 18.14
CA ALA A 33 2.35 -8.88 18.85
C ALA A 33 1.84 -9.45 20.19
N GLN A 34 0.81 -8.80 20.74
CA GLN A 34 0.10 -9.25 21.93
C GLN A 34 -1.41 -9.18 21.65
N PRO A 35 -2.23 -10.06 22.25
CA PRO A 35 -3.67 -9.99 22.13
C PRO A 35 -4.19 -8.60 22.51
N LEU A 36 -4.98 -7.99 21.62
CA LEU A 36 -5.66 -6.74 21.93
C LEU A 36 -6.75 -7.01 22.97
N SER A 37 -7.04 -6.04 23.84
CA SER A 37 -8.17 -6.17 24.76
C SER A 37 -9.49 -6.35 23.95
N PRO A 38 -10.48 -7.11 24.47
CA PRO A 38 -11.74 -7.31 23.76
C PRO A 38 -12.45 -5.99 23.40
N GLU A 39 -12.35 -4.99 24.26
CA GLU A 39 -12.88 -3.64 24.02
C GLU A 39 -12.16 -2.95 22.88
N TYR A 40 -10.82 -3.00 22.86
CA TYR A 40 -10.05 -2.37 21.80
C TYR A 40 -10.27 -3.07 20.46
N ALA A 41 -10.27 -4.41 20.43
CA ALA A 41 -10.56 -5.18 19.23
C ALA A 41 -11.94 -4.83 18.64
N ARG A 42 -12.97 -4.66 19.47
CA ARG A 42 -14.32 -4.24 19.03
C ARG A 42 -14.38 -2.81 18.52
N SER A 43 -13.46 -1.94 18.93
CA SER A 43 -13.39 -0.55 18.48
C SER A 43 -12.75 -0.40 17.09
N LEU A 44 -12.04 -1.43 16.61
CA LEU A 44 -11.44 -1.42 15.28
C LEU A 44 -12.49 -1.76 14.23
N THR A 45 -12.61 -0.89 13.22
CA THR A 45 -13.53 -1.09 12.09
C THR A 45 -12.75 -1.55 10.87
N PRO A 46 -12.90 -2.80 10.42
CA PRO A 46 -12.27 -3.27 9.19
C PRO A 46 -12.80 -2.51 7.97
N ILE A 47 -11.93 -2.26 7.00
CA ILE A 47 -12.38 -1.75 5.70
C ILE A 47 -13.23 -2.82 5.01
N ARG A 48 -14.34 -2.40 4.39
CA ARG A 48 -15.12 -3.28 3.52
C ARG A 48 -14.42 -3.36 2.17
N TYR A 49 -14.07 -4.57 1.75
CA TYR A 49 -13.57 -4.79 0.40
C TYR A 49 -14.65 -4.49 -0.64
N GLY A 50 -14.22 -3.95 -1.78
CA GLY A 50 -15.10 -3.79 -2.93
C GLY A 50 -15.54 -5.14 -3.47
N ASN A 51 -16.72 -5.17 -4.10
CA ASN A 51 -17.17 -6.33 -4.85
C ASN A 51 -16.28 -6.55 -6.09
N ASN A 52 -16.42 -7.70 -6.76
CA ASN A 52 -15.72 -8.05 -8.01
C ASN A 52 -16.11 -7.18 -9.23
N ILE A 53 -16.58 -5.95 -9.01
CA ILE A 53 -16.88 -5.00 -10.06
C ILE A 53 -15.53 -4.54 -10.63
N PRO A 54 -15.30 -4.72 -11.93
CA PRO A 54 -14.05 -4.27 -12.54
C PRO A 54 -13.95 -2.75 -12.42
N VAL A 55 -12.84 -2.30 -11.85
CA VAL A 55 -12.43 -0.88 -11.87
C VAL A 55 -12.28 -0.40 -13.31
N LYS A 56 -12.67 0.86 -13.57
CA LYS A 56 -12.63 1.47 -14.91
C LYS A 56 -11.78 2.74 -14.93
N LYS A 57 -11.15 3.04 -16.06
CA LYS A 57 -10.46 4.33 -16.25
C LYS A 57 -11.48 5.47 -16.11
N GLY A 58 -11.05 6.58 -15.52
CA GLY A 58 -11.91 7.74 -15.22
C GLY A 58 -12.78 7.57 -13.97
N GLN A 59 -12.78 6.40 -13.31
CA GLN A 59 -13.50 6.21 -12.06
C GLN A 59 -12.86 7.06 -10.96
N PHE A 60 -13.69 7.77 -10.21
CA PHE A 60 -13.26 8.56 -9.06
C PHE A 60 -12.77 7.65 -7.93
N VAL A 61 -11.68 8.06 -7.29
CA VAL A 61 -11.08 7.35 -6.16
C VAL A 61 -10.63 8.32 -5.08
N ILE A 62 -10.58 7.82 -3.85
CA ILE A 62 -10.00 8.51 -2.70
C ILE A 62 -8.82 7.66 -2.22
N ALA A 63 -7.64 8.25 -2.09
CA ALA A 63 -6.48 7.62 -1.50
C ALA A 63 -6.29 8.11 -0.07
N LEU A 64 -6.19 7.16 0.86
CA LEU A 64 -5.97 7.41 2.29
C LEU A 64 -4.58 6.89 2.66
N GLY A 65 -3.78 7.72 3.33
CA GLY A 65 -2.43 7.34 3.74
C GLY A 65 -1.80 8.35 4.69
N ASN A 66 -0.50 8.19 4.95
CA ASN A 66 0.28 9.13 5.77
C ASN A 66 1.52 9.58 4.98
N PRO A 67 1.34 10.43 3.95
CA PRO A 67 2.46 10.96 3.20
C PRO A 67 3.37 11.75 4.14
N TYR A 68 4.68 11.59 3.96
CA TYR A 68 5.72 12.26 4.77
C TYR A 68 5.70 11.93 6.28
N ALA A 69 4.91 10.95 6.72
CA ALA A 69 4.79 10.55 8.13
C ALA A 69 4.46 11.71 9.10
N ILE A 70 3.70 12.71 8.62
CA ILE A 70 3.36 13.92 9.40
C ILE A 70 2.37 13.57 10.51
N ALA A 71 1.39 12.72 10.23
CA ALA A 71 0.40 12.31 11.22
C ALA A 71 0.95 11.17 12.08
N ARG A 72 1.29 11.48 13.33
CA ARG A 72 1.77 10.52 14.33
C ARG A 72 0.67 10.02 15.26
N ASP A 73 -0.52 10.61 15.18
CA ASP A 73 -1.66 10.34 16.05
C ASP A 73 -2.65 9.33 15.45
N GLY A 74 -2.38 8.80 14.25
CA GLY A 74 -3.28 7.91 13.54
C GLY A 74 -4.29 8.62 12.63
N SER A 75 -4.18 9.94 12.44
CA SER A 75 -4.98 10.66 11.43
C SER A 75 -4.45 10.40 10.00
N PRO A 76 -5.25 9.85 9.07
CA PRO A 76 -4.81 9.73 7.69
C PRO A 76 -4.97 11.07 6.94
N SER A 77 -4.09 11.34 5.99
CA SER A 77 -4.34 12.30 4.92
C SER A 77 -5.20 11.66 3.84
N ALA A 78 -6.13 12.43 3.30
CA ALA A 78 -6.98 12.02 2.18
C ALA A 78 -6.65 12.87 0.94
N SER A 79 -6.58 12.22 -0.21
CA SER A 79 -6.49 12.85 -1.52
C SER A 79 -7.52 12.25 -2.46
N TRP A 80 -7.95 13.01 -3.46
CA TRP A 80 -8.93 12.58 -4.44
C TRP A 80 -8.33 12.53 -5.84
N GLY A 81 -8.90 11.71 -6.70
CA GLY A 81 -8.34 11.48 -8.03
C GLY A 81 -9.19 10.60 -8.91
N ILE A 82 -8.59 10.18 -10.02
CA ILE A 82 -9.20 9.21 -10.94
C ILE A 82 -8.25 8.06 -11.25
N ILE A 83 -8.84 6.92 -11.61
CA ILE A 83 -8.09 5.83 -12.23
C ILE A 83 -7.65 6.28 -13.63
N SER A 84 -6.38 6.61 -13.80
CA SER A 84 -5.86 7.14 -15.07
C SER A 84 -5.47 6.03 -16.04
N ASN A 85 -4.92 4.92 -15.55
CA ASN A 85 -4.51 3.80 -16.39
C ASN A 85 -4.46 2.45 -15.65
N PHE A 86 -4.38 1.38 -16.44
CA PHE A 86 -4.13 0.01 -15.98
C PHE A 86 -2.89 -0.55 -16.69
N HIS A 87 -2.21 -1.50 -16.07
CA HIS A 87 -1.12 -2.28 -16.70
C HIS A 87 -0.06 -1.39 -17.35
N ARG A 88 0.47 -0.40 -16.61
CA ARG A 88 1.59 0.37 -17.13
C ARG A 88 2.81 -0.54 -17.16
N TYR A 89 3.20 -0.96 -18.35
CA TYR A 89 4.53 -1.53 -18.53
C TYR A 89 5.55 -0.45 -18.11
N PRO A 90 6.59 -0.82 -17.34
CA PRO A 90 7.73 0.08 -17.19
C PRO A 90 8.18 0.48 -18.60
N VAL A 91 8.53 1.75 -18.79
CA VAL A 91 9.11 2.18 -20.06
C VAL A 91 10.23 1.19 -20.38
N PRO A 92 10.22 0.49 -21.53
CA PRO A 92 11.31 -0.42 -21.86
C PRO A 92 12.58 0.41 -21.79
N ILE A 93 13.45 0.09 -20.82
CA ILE A 93 14.79 0.64 -20.79
C ILE A 93 15.40 0.14 -22.09
N PHE A 94 15.53 1.00 -23.09
CA PHE A 94 16.18 0.64 -24.34
C PHE A 94 17.58 0.15 -23.96
N LYS A 95 17.79 -1.17 -24.06
CA LYS A 95 19.03 -1.90 -23.76
C LYS A 95 20.24 -1.44 -24.59
N HIS A 96 20.12 -0.35 -25.35
CA HIS A 96 21.18 0.21 -26.19
C HIS A 96 21.80 1.51 -25.66
N PHE A 97 21.31 2.08 -24.54
CA PHE A 97 21.96 3.26 -23.94
C PHE A 97 22.85 2.98 -22.73
N LEU A 98 22.81 1.77 -22.17
CA LEU A 98 23.70 1.38 -21.07
C LEU A 98 24.27 -0.03 -21.35
N ASN A 99 25.41 -0.06 -22.03
CA ASN A 99 26.33 -1.18 -21.90
C ASN A 99 26.80 -1.19 -20.44
N GLN A 100 26.21 -2.06 -19.61
CA GLN A 100 26.88 -2.81 -18.54
C GLN A 100 25.85 -3.52 -17.63
N GLU A 101 25.92 -4.86 -17.63
CA GLU A 101 25.73 -5.73 -16.45
C GLU A 101 24.43 -5.71 -15.64
N ILE A 102 23.33 -5.12 -16.11
CA ILE A 102 22.01 -5.26 -15.47
C ILE A 102 21.16 -6.28 -16.23
N ALA A 103 21.68 -7.49 -16.38
CA ALA A 103 20.88 -8.69 -16.68
C ALA A 103 20.51 -9.42 -15.38
N LYS A 104 20.23 -8.67 -14.31
CA LYS A 104 19.68 -9.24 -13.08
C LYS A 104 18.18 -9.43 -13.28
N GLU A 105 17.80 -10.71 -13.30
CA GLU A 105 16.48 -11.30 -13.09
C GLU A 105 15.31 -10.30 -13.12
N GLU A 106 14.45 -10.44 -14.13
CA GLU A 106 13.21 -9.68 -14.27
C GLU A 106 12.28 -9.97 -13.06
N THR A 107 12.50 -9.26 -11.95
CA THR A 107 11.63 -9.34 -10.78
C THR A 107 10.34 -8.54 -11.03
N LEU A 108 9.23 -9.00 -10.45
CA LEU A 108 7.90 -8.41 -10.69
C LEU A 108 7.77 -6.93 -10.28
N HIS A 109 8.70 -6.41 -9.48
CA HIS A 109 8.81 -5.00 -9.13
C HIS A 109 9.05 -4.08 -10.34
N HIS A 110 9.51 -4.63 -11.48
CA HIS A 110 9.57 -3.89 -12.73
C HIS A 110 8.19 -3.60 -13.31
N PHE A 111 7.16 -4.40 -13.01
CA PHE A 111 5.80 -4.09 -13.41
C PHE A 111 5.26 -3.00 -12.47
N GLY A 112 5.34 -1.75 -12.94
CA GLY A 112 4.75 -0.60 -12.26
C GLY A 112 3.33 -0.91 -11.81
N THR A 113 2.96 -0.38 -10.64
CA THR A 113 1.63 -0.51 -10.01
C THR A 113 0.53 -0.74 -11.04
N LEU A 114 -0.11 -1.91 -10.98
CA LEU A 114 -1.09 -2.34 -12.00
C LEU A 114 -2.23 -1.34 -12.20
N LEU A 115 -2.45 -0.46 -11.21
CA LEU A 115 -3.41 0.63 -11.24
C LEU A 115 -2.68 1.96 -11.02
N GLN A 116 -2.76 2.85 -12.00
CA GLN A 116 -2.27 4.22 -11.87
C GLN A 116 -3.41 5.12 -11.42
N VAL A 117 -3.21 5.83 -10.31
CA VAL A 117 -4.11 6.87 -9.84
C VAL A 117 -3.42 8.21 -10.03
N ASP A 118 -4.16 9.17 -10.58
CA ASP A 118 -3.75 10.57 -10.56
C ASP A 118 -4.50 11.27 -9.43
N THR A 119 -3.81 11.56 -8.33
CA THR A 119 -4.39 12.18 -7.13
C THR A 119 -3.81 13.57 -6.92
N HIS A 120 -4.67 14.52 -6.58
CA HIS A 120 -4.27 15.82 -6.05
C HIS A 120 -4.57 15.90 -4.55
N LEU A 121 -3.61 16.44 -3.80
CA LEU A 121 -3.78 16.84 -2.40
C LEU A 121 -4.35 18.26 -2.33
#